data_AF-A0A821I1G1-F1
#
_entry.id   AF-A0A821I1G1-F1
#
_cell.length_a   1.000
_cell.length_b   1.000
_cell.length_c   1.000
_cell.angle_alpha   90.00
_cell.angle_beta   90.00
_cell.angle_gamma   90.00
#
_symmetry.space_group_name_H-M   'P 1'
#
loop_
_entity.id
_entity.type
_entity.pdbx_description
1 polymer ?
#
loop_
_entity_poly.entity_id
_entity_poly.type
_entity_poly.pdbx_seq_one_letter_code
_entity_poly.pdbx_strand_id
1 'polypeptide(L)'
;MTIYENIRFGKLNATQDEIEEAAREANAHNFIMQLPDKYETLVGERGIQLSGGEKQRIALARALVKKPTFLLLDEATSALDNNNEKIVQEALDRACKGRTTIVIAHRLTTIRNADQIYVFDKGNVVEQGTHDTLMGNEGGKYQELVKRQQMEKIDDDQDDPIKMQKAKEEEEEAIGMSERSRLISDTQAVVDGEKTSSKSFIQRFVLLRLLSMNGSEWKTIFIGCAACLFSGASQPLFSVFYANVVGAFGYCSIRERRSHVLNASLVFLIFGGILLVLNFLQYTAFAIAGSQLTQRIRSKAFGCLLRQEV
;
A
#
# COMPACT_ATOMS: atom_id res chain seq x y z
N MET A 1 4.40 3.17 -13.07
CA MET A 1 3.93 3.09 -14.47
C MET A 1 4.07 4.48 -15.05
N THR A 2 4.65 4.61 -16.24
CA THR A 2 4.78 5.92 -16.89
C THR A 2 3.46 6.34 -17.55
N ILE A 3 3.33 7.62 -17.92
CA ILE A 3 2.17 8.11 -18.68
C ILE A 3 2.08 7.40 -20.03
N TYR A 4 3.22 7.21 -20.70
CA TYR A 4 3.34 6.43 -21.94
C TYR A 4 2.73 5.03 -21.79
N GLU A 5 3.19 4.28 -20.79
CA GLU A 5 2.70 2.93 -20.51
C GLU A 5 1.18 2.93 -20.24
N ASN A 6 0.68 3.90 -19.48
CA ASN A 6 -0.74 4.00 -19.15
C ASN A 6 -1.61 4.12 -20.42
N ILE A 7 -1.25 5.01 -21.35
CA ILE A 7 -2.00 5.19 -22.60
C ILE A 7 -1.86 3.94 -23.47
N ARG A 8 -0.64 3.38 -23.57
CA ARG A 8 -0.34 2.18 -24.35
C ARG A 8 -1.15 0.95 -23.90
N PHE A 9 -1.60 0.87 -22.66
CA PHE A 9 -2.51 -0.22 -22.23
C PHE A 9 -3.79 -0.32 -23.07
N GLY A 10 -4.25 0.78 -23.69
CA GLY A 10 -5.39 0.76 -24.60
C GLY A 10 -5.14 -0.01 -25.91
N LYS A 11 -3.88 -0.04 -26.36
CA LYS A 11 -3.41 -0.74 -27.57
C LYS A 11 -1.92 -1.08 -27.39
N LEU A 12 -1.62 -2.33 -27.04
CA LEU A 12 -0.26 -2.78 -26.67
C LEU A 12 0.81 -2.55 -27.76
N ASN A 13 0.39 -2.52 -29.01
CA ASN A 13 1.24 -2.29 -30.19
C ASN A 13 1.15 -0.84 -30.72
N ALA A 14 0.64 0.10 -29.91
CA ALA A 14 0.57 1.50 -30.31
C ALA A 14 1.96 2.09 -30.50
N THR A 15 2.14 2.85 -31.58
CA THR A 15 3.37 3.63 -31.80
C THR A 15 3.35 4.89 -30.93
N GLN A 16 4.52 5.52 -30.79
CA GLN A 16 4.64 6.81 -30.10
C GLN A 16 3.69 7.85 -30.71
N ASP A 17 3.63 7.93 -32.04
CA ASP A 17 2.78 8.90 -32.75
C ASP A 17 1.29 8.68 -32.46
N GLU A 18 0.83 7.44 -32.40
CA GLU A 18 -0.57 7.11 -32.06
C GLU A 18 -0.91 7.50 -30.62
N ILE A 19 0.05 7.34 -29.69
CA ILE A 19 -0.11 7.73 -28.29
C ILE A 19 -0.17 9.25 -28.16
N GLU A 20 0.67 9.98 -28.89
CA GLU A 20 0.65 11.44 -28.91
C GLU A 20 -0.62 12.00 -29.59
N GLU A 21 -1.07 11.39 -30.69
CA GLU A 21 -2.33 11.71 -31.36
C GLU A 21 -3.51 11.56 -30.37
N ALA A 22 -3.62 10.40 -29.72
CA ALA A 22 -4.65 10.14 -28.72
C ALA A 22 -4.59 11.11 -27.53
N ALA A 23 -3.38 11.46 -27.08
CA ALA A 23 -3.19 12.44 -26.01
C ALA A 23 -3.59 13.86 -26.43
N ARG A 24 -3.40 14.26 -27.70
CA ARG A 24 -3.87 15.56 -28.22
C ARG A 24 -5.39 15.60 -28.35
N GLU A 25 -6.00 14.51 -28.82
CA GLU A 25 -7.47 14.37 -28.86
C GLU A 25 -8.08 14.51 -27.46
N ALA A 26 -7.47 13.87 -26.46
CA ALA A 26 -7.91 13.93 -25.07
C ALA A 26 -7.48 15.20 -24.30
N ASN A 27 -6.87 16.19 -24.97
CA ASN A 27 -6.33 17.41 -24.36
C ASN A 27 -5.29 17.16 -23.24
N ALA A 28 -4.59 16.03 -23.30
CA ALA A 28 -3.59 15.63 -22.33
C ALA A 28 -2.17 16.06 -22.73
N HIS A 29 -1.89 16.19 -24.03
CA HIS A 29 -0.55 16.44 -24.53
C HIS A 29 0.12 17.69 -23.91
N ASN A 30 -0.61 18.79 -23.79
CA ASN A 30 -0.05 20.06 -23.33
C ASN A 30 0.49 19.98 -21.89
N PHE A 31 -0.27 19.39 -20.97
CA PHE A 31 0.18 19.26 -19.57
C PHE A 31 1.26 18.19 -19.43
N ILE A 32 1.19 17.09 -20.20
CA ILE A 32 2.24 16.06 -20.21
C ILE A 32 3.57 16.69 -20.61
N MET A 33 3.58 17.57 -21.61
CA MET A 33 4.81 18.23 -22.07
C MET A 33 5.39 19.24 -21.07
N GLN A 34 4.62 19.67 -20.07
CA GLN A 34 5.10 20.54 -18.97
C GLN A 34 5.76 19.75 -17.84
N LEU A 35 5.58 18.41 -17.79
CA LEU A 35 6.23 17.56 -16.80
C LEU A 35 7.71 17.36 -17.11
N PRO A 36 8.58 17.17 -16.08
CA PRO A 36 10.03 17.04 -16.27
C PRO A 36 10.44 15.94 -17.27
N ASP A 37 9.83 14.77 -17.15
CA ASP A 37 10.13 13.60 -17.99
C ASP A 37 9.06 13.35 -19.07
N LYS A 38 8.15 14.31 -19.28
CA LYS A 38 7.08 14.24 -20.28
C LYS A 38 6.27 12.92 -20.20
N TYR A 39 6.26 12.14 -21.28
CA TYR A 39 5.57 10.85 -21.34
C TYR A 39 6.21 9.76 -20.47
N GLU A 40 7.50 9.89 -20.15
CA GLU A 40 8.23 8.95 -19.28
C GLU A 40 8.05 9.27 -17.79
N THR A 41 7.33 10.35 -17.46
CA THR A 41 7.00 10.66 -16.07
C THR A 41 6.24 9.52 -15.41
N LEU A 42 6.77 9.04 -14.28
CA LEU A 42 6.13 8.04 -13.43
C LEU A 42 4.94 8.67 -12.70
N VAL A 43 3.78 8.00 -12.76
CA VAL A 43 2.54 8.45 -12.10
C VAL A 43 2.01 7.37 -11.16
N GLY A 44 1.31 7.79 -10.10
CA GLY A 44 0.74 6.94 -9.05
C GLY A 44 1.47 7.06 -7.71
N GLU A 45 1.31 6.08 -6.80
CA GLU A 45 1.84 6.13 -5.43
C GLU A 45 3.36 6.31 -5.32
N ARG A 46 4.12 5.90 -6.35
CA ARG A 46 5.58 6.02 -6.40
C ARG A 46 6.07 7.10 -7.38
N GLY A 47 5.16 7.95 -7.87
CA GLY A 47 5.44 8.94 -8.90
C GLY A 47 4.75 10.28 -8.60
N ILE A 48 4.66 11.14 -9.61
CA ILE A 48 3.95 12.41 -9.49
C ILE A 48 2.45 12.14 -9.32
N GLN A 49 1.84 12.85 -8.38
CA GLN A 49 0.39 12.86 -8.22
C GLN A 49 -0.24 13.79 -9.25
N LEU A 50 -1.13 13.23 -10.07
CA LEU A 50 -1.93 13.99 -11.03
C LEU A 50 -3.27 14.40 -10.39
N SER A 51 -3.76 15.56 -10.79
CA SER A 51 -5.12 16.03 -10.47
C SER A 51 -6.18 15.05 -11.02
N GLY A 52 -7.42 15.14 -10.50
CA GLY A 52 -8.54 14.35 -11.01
C GLY A 52 -8.76 14.55 -12.52
N GLY A 53 -8.67 15.79 -12.98
CA GLY A 53 -8.78 16.17 -14.40
C GLY A 53 -7.72 15.56 -15.29
N GLU A 54 -6.46 15.60 -14.88
CA GLU A 54 -5.37 15.00 -15.63
C GLU A 54 -5.49 13.48 -15.72
N LYS A 55 -5.87 12.82 -14.62
CA LYS A 55 -6.12 11.37 -14.58
C LYS A 55 -7.22 10.98 -15.57
N GLN A 56 -8.32 11.74 -15.62
CA GLN A 56 -9.39 11.49 -16.57
C GLN A 56 -8.97 11.71 -18.02
N ARG A 57 -8.20 12.76 -18.32
CA ARG A 57 -7.69 12.99 -19.69
C ARG A 57 -6.74 11.89 -20.15
N ILE A 58 -5.91 11.34 -19.26
CA ILE A 58 -5.07 10.16 -19.58
C ILE A 58 -5.93 8.92 -19.79
N ALA A 59 -6.96 8.70 -18.97
CA ALA A 59 -7.88 7.58 -19.14
C ALA A 59 -8.66 7.68 -20.46
N LEU A 60 -9.06 8.89 -20.86
CA LEU A 60 -9.67 9.16 -22.15
C LEU A 60 -8.68 8.84 -23.28
N ALA A 61 -7.45 9.37 -23.26
CA ALA A 61 -6.42 9.05 -24.25
C ALA A 61 -6.20 7.53 -24.39
N ARG A 62 -6.18 6.80 -23.28
CA ARG A 62 -6.10 5.33 -23.26
C ARG A 62 -7.29 4.66 -23.95
N ALA A 63 -8.49 5.23 -23.90
CA ALA A 63 -9.63 4.74 -24.68
C ALA A 63 -9.51 5.11 -26.17
N LEU A 64 -9.05 6.32 -26.49
CA LEU A 64 -8.97 6.84 -27.86
C LEU A 64 -7.87 6.18 -28.70
N VAL A 65 -6.75 5.74 -28.10
CA VAL A 65 -5.64 5.10 -28.83
C VAL A 65 -6.06 3.84 -29.61
N LYS A 66 -7.14 3.19 -29.17
CA LYS A 66 -7.73 2.01 -29.85
C LYS A 66 -8.57 2.40 -31.09
N LYS A 67 -8.89 3.68 -31.28
CA LYS A 67 -9.82 4.21 -32.29
C LYS A 67 -11.16 3.45 -32.29
N PRO A 68 -11.90 3.41 -31.15
CA PRO A 68 -13.12 2.63 -31.02
C PRO A 68 -14.28 3.19 -31.86
N THR A 69 -15.12 2.31 -32.40
CA THR A 69 -16.38 2.70 -33.08
C THR A 69 -17.51 3.04 -32.10
N PHE A 70 -17.52 2.36 -30.94
CA PHE A 70 -18.43 2.58 -29.83
C PHE A 70 -17.66 3.11 -28.61
N LEU A 71 -18.13 4.21 -28.04
CA LEU A 71 -17.57 4.81 -26.84
C LEU A 71 -18.62 4.81 -25.73
N LEU A 72 -18.25 4.33 -24.54
CA LEU A 72 -19.10 4.38 -23.34
C LEU A 72 -18.43 5.31 -22.33
N LEU A 73 -19.17 6.33 -21.90
CA LEU A 73 -18.72 7.31 -20.92
C LEU A 73 -19.61 7.20 -19.69
N ASP A 74 -19.09 6.63 -18.61
CA ASP A 74 -19.80 6.46 -17.35
C ASP A 74 -19.37 7.53 -16.36
N GLU A 75 -20.24 8.51 -16.11
CA GLU A 75 -20.03 9.64 -15.20
C GLU A 75 -18.66 10.35 -15.35
N ALA A 76 -18.21 10.52 -16.60
CA ALA A 76 -16.86 10.99 -16.92
C ALA A 76 -16.53 12.43 -16.45
N THR A 77 -17.42 13.12 -15.75
CA THR A 77 -17.22 14.49 -15.22
C THR A 77 -17.65 14.66 -13.74
N SER A 78 -18.02 13.58 -13.03
CA SER A 78 -18.54 13.70 -11.66
C SER A 78 -17.46 14.05 -10.62
N ALA A 79 -16.22 13.57 -10.80
CA ALA A 79 -15.12 13.75 -9.86
C ALA A 79 -14.14 14.90 -10.21
N LEU A 80 -14.59 15.93 -10.92
CA LEU A 80 -13.76 17.04 -11.39
C LEU A 80 -14.03 18.36 -10.67
N ASP A 81 -12.95 19.10 -10.41
CA ASP A 81 -13.01 20.50 -9.97
C ASP A 81 -13.54 21.41 -11.10
N ASN A 82 -14.33 22.42 -10.73
CA ASN A 82 -15.04 23.31 -11.67
C ASN A 82 -14.10 24.00 -12.69
N ASN A 83 -12.87 24.35 -12.31
CA ASN A 83 -11.90 24.98 -13.21
C ASN A 83 -11.40 24.02 -14.31
N ASN A 84 -11.25 22.74 -13.98
CA ASN A 84 -10.74 21.71 -14.91
C ASN A 84 -11.85 21.06 -15.73
N GLU A 85 -13.09 21.15 -15.27
CA GLU A 85 -14.26 20.53 -15.91
C GLU A 85 -14.42 20.94 -17.37
N LYS A 86 -14.32 22.25 -17.68
CA LYS A 86 -14.52 22.75 -19.04
C LYS A 86 -13.52 22.13 -20.03
N ILE A 87 -12.27 22.00 -19.61
CA ILE A 87 -11.18 21.42 -20.42
C ILE A 87 -11.44 19.95 -20.70
N VAL A 88 -11.94 19.20 -19.70
CA VAL A 88 -12.28 17.78 -19.85
C VAL A 88 -13.54 17.62 -20.71
N GLN A 89 -14.54 18.47 -20.54
CA GLN A 89 -15.75 18.46 -21.37
C GLN A 89 -15.42 18.70 -22.85
N GLU A 90 -14.57 19.66 -23.17
CA GLU A 90 -14.11 19.90 -24.54
C GLU A 90 -13.34 18.71 -25.14
N ALA A 91 -12.65 17.93 -24.30
CA ALA A 91 -11.98 16.71 -24.72
C ALA A 91 -12.98 15.57 -24.99
N LEU A 92 -14.00 15.43 -24.13
CA LEU A 92 -15.09 14.46 -24.32
C LEU A 92 -15.90 14.79 -25.58
N ASP A 93 -16.28 16.05 -25.79
CA ASP A 93 -17.04 16.48 -26.97
C ASP A 93 -16.26 16.20 -28.26
N ARG A 94 -14.93 16.39 -28.26
CA ARG A 94 -14.07 16.01 -29.39
C ARG A 94 -13.99 14.50 -29.58
N ALA A 95 -13.86 13.74 -28.49
CA ALA A 95 -13.78 12.29 -28.52
C ALA A 95 -15.07 11.63 -29.04
N CYS A 96 -16.23 12.26 -28.83
CA CYS A 96 -17.54 11.76 -29.30
C CYS A 96 -17.72 11.91 -30.82
N LYS A 97 -17.02 12.86 -31.48
CA LYS A 97 -17.23 13.15 -32.91
C LYS A 97 -16.88 11.95 -33.78
N GLY A 98 -17.82 11.56 -34.65
CA GLY A 98 -17.64 10.45 -35.59
C GLY A 98 -17.71 9.06 -34.95
N ARG A 99 -18.21 8.94 -33.71
CA ARG A 99 -18.31 7.67 -32.97
C ARG A 99 -19.70 7.55 -32.35
N THR A 100 -20.21 6.32 -32.27
CA THR A 100 -21.44 6.08 -31.50
C THR A 100 -21.10 6.13 -30.03
N THR A 101 -21.60 7.14 -29.32
CA THR A 101 -21.26 7.35 -27.91
C THR A 101 -22.49 7.21 -27.03
N ILE A 102 -22.38 6.39 -25.99
CA ILE A 102 -23.36 6.31 -24.91
C ILE A 102 -22.76 7.03 -23.71
N VAL A 103 -23.47 8.02 -23.19
CA VAL A 103 -23.04 8.81 -22.04
C VAL A 103 -24.03 8.63 -20.91
N ILE A 104 -23.53 8.18 -19.75
CA ILE A 104 -24.21 8.23 -18.48
C ILE A 104 -23.70 9.50 -17.79
N ALA A 105 -24.55 10.50 -17.65
CA ALA A 105 -24.16 11.81 -17.15
C ALA A 105 -24.96 12.18 -15.92
N HIS A 106 -24.25 12.70 -14.91
CA HIS A 106 -24.84 13.39 -13.77
C HIS A 106 -25.00 14.90 -14.06
N ARG A 107 -24.27 15.47 -15.04
CA ARG A 107 -24.23 16.93 -15.32
C ARG A 107 -25.08 17.32 -16.53
N LEU A 108 -25.94 18.33 -16.36
CA LEU A 108 -26.82 18.85 -17.41
C LEU A 108 -26.09 19.31 -18.68
N THR A 109 -24.89 19.87 -18.53
CA THR A 109 -24.07 20.37 -19.66
C THR A 109 -23.74 19.28 -20.66
N THR A 110 -23.41 18.08 -20.18
CA THR A 110 -23.12 16.91 -21.00
C THR A 110 -24.38 16.34 -21.66
N ILE A 111 -25.53 16.41 -20.97
CA ILE A 111 -26.81 15.87 -21.45
C ILE A 111 -27.45 16.76 -22.54
N ARG A 112 -27.33 18.09 -22.40
CA ARG A 112 -28.02 19.05 -23.28
C ARG A 112 -27.61 18.94 -24.75
N ASN A 113 -26.37 18.57 -25.01
CA ASN A 113 -25.81 18.48 -26.37
C ASN A 113 -25.99 17.09 -27.00
N ALA A 114 -26.71 16.17 -26.35
CA ALA A 114 -26.92 14.83 -26.88
C ALA A 114 -27.94 14.83 -28.04
N ASP A 115 -27.65 14.04 -29.07
CA ASP A 115 -28.58 13.83 -30.20
C ASP A 115 -29.89 13.19 -29.74
N GLN A 116 -29.82 12.29 -28.74
CA GLN A 116 -30.95 11.59 -28.17
C GLN A 116 -30.73 11.34 -26.69
N ILE A 117 -31.75 11.63 -25.88
CA ILE A 117 -31.78 11.42 -24.43
C ILE A 117 -32.78 10.30 -24.12
N TYR A 118 -32.37 9.39 -23.23
CA TYR A 118 -33.22 8.31 -22.70
C TYR A 118 -33.29 8.44 -21.18
N VAL A 119 -34.50 8.58 -20.64
CA VAL A 119 -34.73 8.68 -19.21
C VAL A 119 -35.21 7.34 -18.67
N PHE A 120 -34.50 6.84 -17.66
CA PHE A 120 -34.83 5.59 -16.99
C PHE A 120 -35.55 5.85 -15.67
N ASP A 121 -36.63 5.11 -15.42
CA ASP A 121 -37.26 5.01 -14.10
C ASP A 121 -37.52 3.52 -13.80
N LYS A 122 -37.07 3.06 -12.62
CA LYS A 122 -37.21 1.66 -12.16
C LYS A 122 -36.83 0.61 -13.22
N GLY A 123 -35.77 0.88 -13.99
CA GLY A 123 -35.25 -0.02 -15.02
C GLY A 123 -35.96 0.00 -16.37
N ASN A 124 -36.96 0.88 -16.57
CA ASN A 124 -37.64 1.06 -17.85
C ASN A 124 -37.37 2.46 -18.43
N VAL A 125 -37.31 2.56 -19.76
CA VAL A 125 -37.25 3.86 -20.44
C VAL A 125 -38.64 4.49 -20.39
N VAL A 126 -38.77 5.59 -19.66
CA VAL A 126 -40.04 6.32 -19.49
C VAL A 126 -40.18 7.49 -20.46
N GLU A 127 -39.07 8.10 -20.86
CA GLU A 127 -39.04 9.21 -21.81
C GLU A 127 -37.86 9.08 -22.76
N GLN A 128 -38.06 9.54 -23.99
CA GLN A 128 -37.07 9.50 -25.05
C GLN A 128 -37.28 10.73 -25.97
N GLY A 129 -36.22 11.51 -26.21
CA GLY A 129 -36.31 12.69 -27.08
C GLY A 129 -35.03 13.52 -27.09
N THR A 130 -35.09 14.69 -27.74
CA THR A 130 -34.08 15.74 -27.62
C THR A 130 -34.34 16.58 -26.36
N HIS A 131 -33.34 17.35 -25.91
CA HIS A 131 -33.49 18.25 -24.76
C HIS A 131 -34.75 19.13 -24.86
N ASP A 132 -34.95 19.79 -26.00
CA ASP A 132 -36.07 20.72 -26.19
C ASP A 132 -37.43 20.01 -26.14
N THR A 133 -37.53 18.81 -26.74
CA THR A 133 -38.78 18.02 -26.71
C THR A 133 -39.11 17.53 -25.31
N LEU A 134 -38.12 17.08 -24.54
CA LEU A 134 -38.32 16.58 -23.18
C LEU A 134 -38.61 17.70 -22.18
N MET A 135 -38.06 18.90 -22.40
CA MET A 135 -38.36 20.08 -21.58
C MET A 135 -39.77 20.63 -21.80
N GLY A 136 -40.36 20.41 -22.99
CA GLY A 136 -41.73 20.80 -23.34
C GLY A 136 -42.81 19.90 -22.74
N ASN A 137 -42.45 18.71 -22.24
CA ASN A 137 -43.38 17.81 -21.57
C ASN A 137 -43.63 18.30 -20.13
N GLU A 138 -44.75 18.98 -19.89
CA GLU A 138 -45.14 19.44 -18.57
C GLU A 138 -45.28 18.27 -17.58
N GLY A 139 -44.47 18.29 -16.52
CA GLY A 139 -44.46 17.22 -15.51
C GLY A 139 -43.65 15.98 -15.89
N GLY A 140 -42.88 16.03 -16.98
CA GLY A 140 -41.94 14.96 -17.35
C GLY A 140 -40.82 14.78 -16.32
N LYS A 141 -40.37 13.53 -16.15
CA LYS A 141 -39.24 13.13 -15.30
C LYS A 141 -37.95 13.80 -15.72
N TYR A 142 -37.71 13.99 -17.02
CA TYR A 142 -36.55 14.77 -17.46
C TYR A 142 -36.57 16.19 -16.88
N GLN A 143 -37.69 16.90 -17.08
CA GLN A 143 -37.87 18.28 -16.62
C GLN A 143 -37.70 18.41 -15.10
N GLU A 144 -38.21 17.43 -14.34
CA GLU A 144 -38.05 17.35 -12.88
C GLU A 144 -36.57 17.25 -12.46
N LEU A 145 -35.80 16.39 -13.12
CA LEU A 145 -34.36 16.22 -12.86
C LEU A 145 -33.57 17.49 -13.19
N VAL A 146 -33.88 18.13 -14.33
CA VAL A 146 -33.21 19.38 -14.73
C VAL A 146 -33.45 20.50 -13.71
N LYS A 147 -34.70 20.68 -13.26
CA LYS A 147 -35.06 21.71 -12.27
C LYS A 147 -34.33 21.50 -10.94
N ARG A 148 -34.26 20.25 -10.48
CA ARG A 148 -33.56 19.88 -9.23
C ARG A 148 -32.07 20.22 -9.29
N GLN A 149 -31.42 19.87 -10.40
CA GLN A 149 -30.00 20.16 -10.57
C GLN A 149 -29.69 21.67 -10.71
N GLN A 150 -30.61 22.45 -11.26
CA GLN A 150 -30.47 23.91 -11.30
C GLN A 150 -30.57 24.54 -9.90
N MET A 151 -31.41 23.99 -9.02
CA MET A 151 -31.52 24.45 -7.63
C MET A 151 -30.25 24.13 -6.83
N GLU A 152 -29.67 22.94 -6.99
CA GLU A 152 -28.41 22.55 -6.32
C GLU A 152 -27.25 23.48 -6.68
N LYS A 153 -27.15 23.93 -7.95
CA LYS A 153 -26.11 24.89 -8.36
C LYS A 153 -26.26 26.28 -7.73
N ILE A 154 -27.48 26.67 -7.34
CA ILE A 154 -27.75 27.99 -6.74
C ILE A 154 -27.35 27.99 -5.26
N ASP A 155 -27.49 26.85 -4.57
CA ASP A 155 -27.08 26.71 -3.17
C ASP A 155 -25.54 26.65 -3.03
N ASP A 156 -24.82 26.06 -3.98
CA ASP A 156 -23.33 26.03 -3.99
C ASP A 156 -22.67 27.40 -4.24
N ASP A 157 -23.41 28.36 -4.82
CA ASP A 157 -22.90 29.71 -5.14
C ASP A 157 -23.18 30.73 -4.02
N GLN A 158 -23.96 30.40 -2.98
CA GLN A 158 -24.31 31.35 -1.90
C GLN A 158 -23.60 31.16 -0.55
N ASP A 159 -22.80 30.12 -0.35
CA ASP A 159 -22.01 29.95 0.88
C ASP A 159 -20.55 29.54 0.58
N ASP A 160 -19.65 30.51 0.35
CA ASP A 160 -18.23 30.36 0.74
C ASP A 160 -17.37 31.64 0.53
N PRO A 161 -17.07 32.42 1.59
CA PRO A 161 -16.06 33.48 1.54
C PRO A 161 -14.59 32.98 1.47
N ILE A 162 -14.35 31.66 1.46
CA ILE A 162 -13.02 31.06 1.70
C ILE A 162 -12.23 30.80 0.40
N LYS A 163 -12.88 30.85 -0.79
CA LYS A 163 -12.24 30.51 -2.08
C LYS A 163 -11.16 31.51 -2.55
N MET A 164 -11.04 32.69 -1.95
CA MET A 164 -10.02 33.68 -2.33
C MET A 164 -8.66 33.49 -1.62
N GLN A 165 -8.58 32.69 -0.55
CA GLN A 165 -7.33 32.48 0.20
C GLN A 165 -6.53 31.26 -0.26
N LYS A 166 -7.18 30.19 -0.72
CA LYS A 166 -6.47 28.97 -1.18
C LYS A 166 -5.65 29.14 -2.45
N ALA A 167 -6.00 30.11 -3.31
CA ALA A 167 -5.26 30.37 -4.54
C ALA A 167 -3.88 31.02 -4.31
N LYS A 168 -3.60 31.56 -3.12
CA LYS A 168 -2.30 32.15 -2.78
C LYS A 168 -1.33 31.19 -2.10
N GLU A 169 -1.84 30.16 -1.42
CA GLU A 169 -0.99 29.18 -0.71
C GLU A 169 -0.40 28.13 -1.67
N GLU A 170 -1.09 27.79 -2.76
CA GLU A 170 -0.59 26.84 -3.77
C GLU A 170 0.53 27.42 -4.66
N GLU A 171 0.68 28.74 -4.75
CA GLU A 171 1.73 29.40 -5.55
C GLU A 171 3.07 29.48 -4.80
N GLU A 172 3.06 29.47 -3.45
CA GLU A 172 4.28 29.47 -2.62
C GLU A 172 4.88 28.05 -2.44
N GLU A 173 4.08 26.99 -2.45
CA GLU A 173 4.59 25.60 -2.33
C GLU A 173 5.30 25.10 -3.60
N ALA A 174 4.94 25.61 -4.79
CA ALA A 174 5.58 25.25 -6.05
C ALA A 174 7.04 25.74 -6.15
N ILE A 175 7.40 26.81 -5.44
CA ILE A 175 8.75 27.41 -5.47
C ILE A 175 9.73 26.61 -4.58
N GLY A 176 9.25 25.94 -3.52
CA GLY A 176 10.08 25.18 -2.57
C GLY A 176 10.56 23.80 -3.06
N MET A 177 9.94 23.24 -4.10
CA MET A 177 10.29 21.91 -4.63
C MET A 177 11.59 21.88 -5.44
N SER A 178 12.10 23.03 -5.89
CA SER A 178 13.34 23.12 -6.68
C SER A 178 14.62 23.13 -5.81
N GLU A 179 14.56 23.65 -4.58
CA GLU A 179 15.73 23.72 -3.69
C GLU A 179 15.97 22.42 -2.92
N ARG A 180 14.91 21.66 -2.60
CA ARG A 180 15.02 20.40 -1.84
C ARG A 180 15.61 19.25 -2.66
N SER A 181 15.45 19.29 -3.99
CA SER A 181 15.98 18.29 -4.91
C SER A 181 17.52 18.36 -5.04
N ARG A 182 18.14 19.53 -4.84
CA ARG A 182 19.61 19.69 -4.90
C ARG A 182 20.33 19.15 -3.66
N LEU A 183 19.73 19.26 -2.48
CA LEU A 183 20.33 18.78 -1.22
C LEU A 183 20.38 17.25 -1.09
N ILE A 184 19.48 16.54 -1.78
CA ILE A 184 19.45 15.07 -1.78
C ILE A 184 20.56 14.48 -2.67
N SER A 185 20.95 15.19 -3.74
CA SER A 185 22.02 14.74 -4.63
C SER A 185 23.41 14.80 -3.98
N ASP A 186 23.67 15.78 -3.11
CA ASP A 186 24.99 15.94 -2.48
C ASP A 186 25.18 15.05 -1.24
N THR A 187 24.10 14.55 -0.64
CA THR A 187 24.19 13.66 0.54
C THR A 187 24.46 12.20 0.14
N GLN A 188 24.20 11.82 -1.11
CA GLN A 188 24.36 10.45 -1.59
C GLN A 188 25.82 10.05 -1.87
N ALA A 189 26.72 11.02 -2.04
CA ALA A 189 28.14 10.78 -2.37
C ALA A 189 29.04 10.50 -1.15
N VAL A 190 28.57 10.74 0.08
CA VAL A 190 29.40 10.66 1.31
C VAL A 190 29.25 9.32 2.06
N VAL A 191 28.27 8.48 1.71
CA VAL A 191 27.85 7.33 2.54
C VAL A 191 28.50 5.99 2.17
N ASP A 192 29.34 5.91 1.13
CA ASP A 192 29.91 4.64 0.66
C ASP A 192 31.22 4.19 1.34
N GLY A 193 31.76 4.95 2.31
CA GLY A 193 33.06 4.67 2.93
C GLY A 193 33.09 3.79 4.19
N GLU A 194 32.01 3.66 4.98
CA GLU A 194 32.09 3.12 6.37
C GLU A 194 31.09 1.99 6.68
N LYS A 195 30.61 1.25 5.68
CA LYS A 195 29.47 0.32 5.85
C LYS A 195 29.74 -0.98 6.63
N THR A 196 30.99 -1.31 7.00
CA THR A 196 31.32 -2.62 7.59
C THR A 196 31.33 -2.61 9.13
N SER A 197 31.78 -1.54 9.78
CA SER A 197 31.87 -1.46 11.24
C SER A 197 30.53 -1.09 11.90
N SER A 198 29.81 -0.13 11.31
CA SER A 198 28.54 0.41 11.83
C SER A 198 27.41 -0.63 11.92
N LYS A 199 27.33 -1.57 10.97
CA LYS A 199 26.30 -2.64 10.96
C LYS A 199 26.35 -3.53 12.20
N SER A 200 27.55 -3.86 12.70
CA SER A 200 27.74 -4.72 13.87
C SER A 200 27.34 -4.02 15.18
N PHE A 201 27.60 -2.71 15.29
CA PHE A 201 27.22 -1.89 16.43
C PHE A 201 25.70 -1.66 16.48
N ILE A 202 25.08 -1.38 15.34
CA ILE A 202 23.63 -1.25 15.20
C ILE A 202 22.94 -2.56 15.59
N GLN A 203 23.44 -3.72 15.15
CA GLN A 203 22.87 -5.02 15.53
C GLN A 203 22.92 -5.27 17.04
N ARG A 204 24.02 -4.95 17.74
CA ARG A 204 24.12 -5.12 19.20
C ARG A 204 23.13 -4.23 19.93
N PHE A 205 23.03 -2.96 19.54
CA PHE A 205 22.08 -2.02 20.12
C PHE A 205 20.63 -2.49 19.93
N VAL A 206 20.31 -3.02 18.76
CA VAL A 206 18.99 -3.61 18.45
C VAL A 206 18.72 -4.82 19.32
N LEU A 207 19.69 -5.73 19.53
CA LEU A 207 19.50 -6.91 20.39
C LEU A 207 19.24 -6.54 21.85
N LEU A 208 20.01 -5.59 22.41
CA LEU A 208 19.80 -5.08 23.78
C LEU A 208 18.44 -4.41 23.93
N ARG A 209 18.03 -3.64 22.91
CA ARG A 209 16.72 -2.99 22.89
C ARG A 209 15.58 -4.00 22.78
N LEU A 210 15.73 -5.06 21.98
CA LEU A 210 14.77 -6.16 21.88
C LEU A 210 14.61 -6.92 23.20
N LEU A 211 15.72 -7.20 23.89
CA LEU A 211 15.68 -7.83 25.22
C LEU A 211 14.99 -6.93 26.25
N SER A 212 15.25 -5.62 26.22
CA SER A 212 14.56 -4.63 27.06
C SER A 212 13.04 -4.61 26.83
N MET A 213 12.58 -4.83 25.58
CA MET A 213 11.15 -4.93 25.25
C MET A 213 10.47 -6.18 25.84
N ASN A 214 11.25 -7.20 26.25
CA ASN A 214 10.75 -8.41 26.88
C ASN A 214 10.71 -8.34 28.42
N GLY A 215 10.93 -7.15 29.01
CA GLY A 215 11.05 -6.97 30.46
C GLY A 215 9.82 -7.37 31.29
N SER A 216 8.61 -7.45 30.71
CA SER A 216 7.44 -7.92 31.47
C SER A 216 7.51 -9.40 31.84
N GLU A 217 8.17 -10.22 31.01
CA GLU A 217 8.22 -11.67 31.16
C GLU A 217 9.53 -12.13 31.81
N TRP A 218 10.18 -11.25 32.56
CA TRP A 218 11.49 -11.51 33.17
C TRP A 218 11.52 -12.76 34.04
N LYS A 219 10.39 -13.09 34.68
CA LYS A 219 10.23 -14.32 35.48
C LYS A 219 10.38 -15.58 34.64
N THR A 220 9.71 -15.63 33.48
CA THR A 220 9.76 -16.76 32.55
C THR A 220 11.16 -16.90 31.96
N ILE A 221 11.80 -15.79 31.61
CA ILE A 221 13.19 -15.77 31.14
C ILE A 221 14.14 -16.27 32.23
N PHE A 222 13.96 -15.84 33.47
CA PHE A 222 14.79 -16.25 34.59
C PHE A 222 14.71 -17.77 34.84
N ILE A 223 13.49 -18.34 34.82
CA ILE A 223 13.27 -19.79 34.93
C ILE A 223 13.96 -20.53 33.78
N GLY A 224 13.83 -20.04 32.54
CA GLY A 224 14.50 -20.60 31.37
C GLY A 224 16.03 -20.56 31.47
N CYS A 225 16.58 -19.45 31.96
CA CYS A 225 18.03 -19.30 32.20
C CYS A 225 18.54 -20.23 33.30
N ALA A 226 17.79 -20.38 34.40
CA ALA A 226 18.15 -21.31 35.48
C ALA A 226 18.16 -22.77 34.99
N ALA A 227 17.16 -23.17 34.20
CA ALA A 227 17.12 -24.49 33.57
C ALA A 227 18.26 -24.69 32.55
N CYS A 228 18.62 -23.64 31.79
CA CYS A 228 19.73 -23.65 30.83
C CYS A 228 21.08 -23.87 31.51
N LEU A 229 21.32 -23.24 32.67
CA LEU A 229 22.55 -23.45 33.45
C LEU A 229 22.70 -24.92 33.86
N PHE A 230 21.62 -25.56 34.31
CA PHE A 230 21.64 -26.96 34.71
C PHE A 230 21.78 -27.90 33.51
N SER A 231 21.08 -27.61 32.41
CA SER A 231 21.21 -28.36 31.16
C SER A 231 22.62 -28.24 30.57
N GLY A 232 23.26 -27.06 30.65
CA GLY A 232 24.65 -26.85 30.23
C GLY A 232 25.66 -27.64 31.08
N ALA A 233 25.44 -27.72 32.40
CA ALA A 233 26.27 -28.51 33.31
C ALA A 233 26.10 -30.03 33.13
N SER A 234 25.07 -30.48 32.41
CA SER A 234 24.79 -31.91 32.21
C SER A 234 25.88 -32.64 31.42
N GLN A 235 26.55 -31.96 30.48
CA GLN A 235 27.59 -32.56 29.62
C GLN A 235 28.84 -32.94 30.43
N PRO A 236 29.44 -32.05 31.25
CA PRO A 236 30.51 -32.44 32.18
C PRO A 236 30.07 -33.52 33.18
N LEU A 237 28.84 -33.41 33.71
CA LEU A 237 28.35 -34.34 34.72
C LEU A 237 28.15 -35.74 34.16
N PHE A 238 27.65 -35.85 32.92
CA PHE A 238 27.58 -37.10 32.17
C PHE A 238 28.97 -37.73 32.00
N SER A 239 29.99 -36.93 31.69
CA SER A 239 31.37 -37.41 31.57
C SER A 239 31.89 -38.04 32.87
N VAL A 240 31.60 -37.44 34.03
CA VAL A 240 32.02 -37.97 35.34
C VAL A 240 31.28 -39.27 35.66
N PHE A 241 29.97 -39.32 35.42
CA PHE A 241 29.19 -40.55 35.64
C PHE A 241 29.62 -41.69 34.70
N TYR A 242 29.92 -41.37 33.45
CA TYR A 242 30.43 -42.34 32.48
C TYR A 242 31.79 -42.90 32.92
N ALA A 243 32.71 -42.04 33.39
CA ALA A 243 33.99 -42.47 33.94
C ALA A 243 33.84 -43.42 35.14
N ASN A 244 32.88 -43.17 36.04
CA ASN A 244 32.59 -44.05 37.17
C ASN A 244 32.07 -45.43 36.75
N VAL A 245 31.26 -45.50 35.69
CA VAL A 245 30.81 -46.79 35.12
C VAL A 245 31.96 -47.56 34.49
N VAL A 246 32.83 -46.88 33.73
CA VAL A 246 34.02 -47.51 33.14
C VAL A 246 34.96 -48.00 34.23
N GLY A 247 35.18 -47.20 35.29
CA GLY A 247 35.99 -47.59 36.45
C GLY A 247 35.45 -48.82 37.19
N ALA A 248 34.13 -49.04 37.20
CA ALA A 248 33.52 -50.21 37.82
C ALA A 248 33.88 -51.55 37.14
N PHE A 249 34.38 -51.53 35.89
CA PHE A 249 34.89 -52.74 35.25
C PHE A 249 36.27 -53.17 35.77
N GLY A 250 36.98 -52.31 36.51
CA GLY A 250 38.27 -52.62 37.11
C GLY A 250 38.21 -53.54 38.35
N TYR A 251 37.01 -53.80 38.90
CA TYR A 251 36.86 -54.69 40.05
C TYR A 251 36.96 -56.18 39.65
N CYS A 252 37.80 -56.93 40.37
CA CYS A 252 38.03 -58.36 40.12
C CYS A 252 36.85 -59.27 40.51
N SER A 253 36.00 -58.84 41.46
CA SER A 253 34.88 -59.65 41.95
C SER A 253 33.59 -59.40 41.14
N ILE A 254 32.95 -60.48 40.67
CA ILE A 254 31.73 -60.42 39.83
C ILE A 254 30.53 -59.86 40.62
N ARG A 255 30.47 -60.13 41.92
CA ARG A 255 29.35 -59.72 42.79
C ARG A 255 29.37 -58.21 43.08
N GLU A 256 30.54 -57.63 43.34
CA GLU A 256 30.68 -56.19 43.59
C GLU A 256 30.48 -55.41 42.28
N ARG A 257 31.07 -55.86 41.17
CA ARG A 257 30.90 -55.25 39.85
C ARG A 257 29.41 -55.13 39.46
N ARG A 258 28.62 -56.20 39.68
CA ARG A 258 27.18 -56.19 39.39
C ARG A 258 26.43 -55.14 40.21
N SER A 259 26.76 -55.00 41.50
CA SER A 259 26.12 -54.01 42.38
C SER A 259 26.46 -52.56 41.97
N HIS A 260 27.74 -52.28 41.68
CA HIS A 260 28.17 -50.95 41.25
C HIS A 260 27.56 -50.53 39.90
N VAL A 261 27.50 -51.44 38.93
CA VAL A 261 26.89 -51.16 37.62
C VAL A 261 25.38 -50.93 37.75
N LEU A 262 24.68 -51.73 38.57
CA LEU A 262 23.23 -51.55 38.79
C LEU A 262 22.93 -50.20 39.47
N ASN A 263 23.68 -49.84 40.52
CA ASN A 263 23.52 -48.55 41.18
C ASN A 263 23.81 -47.37 40.24
N ALA A 264 24.87 -47.47 39.43
CA ALA A 264 25.18 -46.45 38.43
C ALA A 264 24.07 -46.33 37.37
N SER A 265 23.50 -47.45 36.91
CA SER A 265 22.39 -47.44 35.95
C SER A 265 21.13 -46.75 36.48
N LEU A 266 20.82 -46.92 37.78
CA LEU A 266 19.70 -46.23 38.43
C LEU A 266 19.95 -44.73 38.53
N VAL A 267 21.17 -44.31 38.86
CA VAL A 267 21.56 -42.89 38.88
C VAL A 267 21.43 -42.28 37.49
N PHE A 268 21.82 -42.99 36.42
CA PHE A 268 21.63 -42.53 35.03
C PHE A 268 20.16 -42.35 34.67
N LEU A 269 19.29 -43.27 35.11
CA LEU A 269 17.86 -43.19 34.82
C LEU A 269 17.21 -41.99 35.53
N ILE A 270 17.54 -41.76 36.80
CA ILE A 270 17.06 -40.59 37.57
C ILE A 270 17.58 -39.29 36.94
N PHE A 271 18.87 -39.27 36.58
CA PHE A 271 19.50 -38.11 35.94
C PHE A 271 18.83 -37.78 34.59
N GLY A 272 18.58 -38.79 33.75
CA GLY A 272 17.85 -38.62 32.49
C GLY A 272 16.43 -38.07 32.68
N GLY A 273 15.71 -38.55 33.70
CA GLY A 273 14.38 -38.02 34.06
C GLY A 273 14.41 -36.55 34.47
N ILE A 274 15.39 -36.15 35.30
CA ILE A 274 15.58 -34.76 35.71
C ILE A 274 15.90 -33.88 34.49
N LEU A 275 16.79 -34.33 33.60
CA LEU A 275 17.13 -33.59 32.38
C LEU A 275 15.94 -33.43 31.44
N LEU A 276 15.05 -34.43 31.35
CA LEU A 276 13.84 -34.34 30.54
C LEU A 276 12.95 -33.20 31.05
N VAL A 277 12.71 -33.15 32.36
CA VAL A 277 11.89 -32.09 32.99
C VAL A 277 12.52 -30.71 32.81
N LEU A 278 13.83 -30.59 33.01
CA LEU A 278 14.53 -29.31 32.89
C LEU A 278 14.60 -28.81 31.44
N ASN A 279 14.85 -29.69 30.48
CA ASN A 279 14.81 -29.31 29.06
C ASN A 279 13.39 -28.91 28.64
N PHE A 280 12.36 -29.64 29.07
CA PHE A 280 10.98 -29.27 28.81
C PHE A 280 10.65 -27.87 29.38
N LEU A 281 11.06 -27.59 30.61
CA LEU A 281 10.89 -26.28 31.25
C LEU A 281 11.67 -25.18 30.51
N GLN A 282 12.90 -25.45 30.09
CA GLN A 282 13.72 -24.51 29.32
C GLN A 282 13.07 -24.15 27.98
N TYR A 283 12.66 -25.15 27.19
CA TYR A 283 12.07 -24.92 25.87
C TYR A 283 10.74 -24.19 25.95
N THR A 284 9.88 -24.59 26.88
CA THR A 284 8.57 -23.94 27.08
C THR A 284 8.73 -22.50 27.56
N ALA A 285 9.64 -22.23 28.50
CA ALA A 285 9.92 -20.88 28.99
C ALA A 285 10.40 -19.94 27.86
N PHE A 286 11.38 -20.38 27.05
CA PHE A 286 11.86 -19.55 25.95
C PHE A 286 10.86 -19.43 24.80
N ALA A 287 10.03 -20.45 24.54
CA ALA A 287 8.96 -20.38 23.55
C ALA A 287 7.89 -19.34 23.92
N ILE A 288 7.47 -19.32 25.19
CA ILE A 288 6.50 -18.34 25.69
C ILE A 288 7.10 -16.93 25.65
N ALA A 289 8.34 -16.76 26.14
CA ALA A 289 9.00 -15.46 26.11
C ALA A 289 9.21 -14.93 24.68
N GLY A 290 9.52 -15.82 23.72
CA GLY A 290 9.70 -15.48 22.31
C GLY A 290 8.38 -15.13 21.59
N SER A 291 7.29 -15.86 21.87
CA SER A 291 5.99 -15.61 21.24
C SER A 291 5.42 -14.25 21.68
N GLN A 292 5.49 -13.93 22.96
CA GLN A 292 5.04 -12.65 23.50
C GLN A 292 5.83 -11.46 22.95
N LEU A 293 7.17 -11.59 22.88
CA LEU A 293 8.02 -10.58 22.27
C LEU A 293 7.64 -10.35 20.80
N THR A 294 7.47 -11.43 20.04
CA THR A 294 7.08 -11.37 18.63
C THR A 294 5.72 -10.68 18.45
N GLN A 295 4.74 -11.02 19.29
CA GLN A 295 3.42 -10.39 19.27
C GLN A 295 3.51 -8.87 19.49
N ARG A 296 4.26 -8.44 20.51
CA ARG A 296 4.45 -7.01 20.81
C ARG A 296 5.14 -6.25 19.68
N ILE A 297 6.18 -6.84 19.11
CA ILE A 297 6.90 -6.25 17.97
C ILE A 297 5.94 -6.10 16.79
N ARG A 298 5.17 -7.13 16.45
CA ARG A 298 4.19 -7.08 15.35
C ARG A 298 3.12 -6.01 15.58
N SER A 299 2.53 -5.94 16.78
CA SER A 299 1.52 -4.93 17.09
C SER A 299 2.07 -3.51 17.03
N LYS A 300 3.28 -3.27 17.56
CA LYS A 300 3.93 -1.95 17.48
C LYS A 300 4.33 -1.60 16.06
N ALA A 301 4.90 -2.54 15.31
CA ALA A 301 5.29 -2.32 13.91
C ALA A 301 4.08 -1.98 13.05
N PHE A 302 2.97 -2.72 13.20
CA PHE A 302 1.73 -2.42 12.51
C PHE A 302 1.14 -1.07 12.92
N GLY A 303 1.15 -0.74 14.21
CA GLY A 303 0.72 0.58 14.69
C GLY A 303 1.57 1.73 14.16
N CYS A 304 2.89 1.54 14.04
CA CYS A 304 3.79 2.52 13.41
C CYS A 304 3.50 2.66 11.92
N LEU A 305 3.25 1.55 11.22
CA LEU A 305 2.92 1.55 9.80
C LEU A 305 1.61 2.31 9.53
N LEU A 306 0.59 2.11 10.36
CA LEU A 306 -0.68 2.85 10.25
C LEU A 306 -0.60 4.32 10.63
N ARG A 307 0.42 4.72 11.41
CA ARG A 307 0.65 6.13 11.80
C ARG A 307 1.49 6.90 10.80
N GLN A 308 2.06 6.20 9.82
CA GLN A 308 2.83 6.84 8.77
C GLN A 308 1.85 7.51 7.82
N GLU A 309 1.96 8.83 7.67
CA GLU A 309 1.18 9.56 6.67
C GLU A 309 1.54 9.01 5.28
N VAL A 310 0.52 8.78 4.47
CA VAL A 310 0.63 8.34 3.07
C VAL A 310 0.93 9.56 2.21
#